data_AF-A0A945Y608-F1
#
_entry.id   AF-A0A945Y608-F1
#
_cell.length_a   1.000
_cell.length_b   1.000
_cell.length_c   1.000
_cell.angle_alpha   90.00
_cell.angle_beta   90.00
_cell.angle_gamma   90.00
#
_symmetry.space_group_name_H-M   'P 1'
#
loop_
_entity.id
_entity.type
_entity.pdbx_description
1 polymer ?
#
loop_
_entity_poly.entity_id
_entity_poly.type
_entity_poly.pdbx_seq_one_letter_code
_entity_poly.pdbx_strand_id
1 'polypeptide(L)'
;YNVTKDVKELGAFKTPTLREISRTAPYMHDGGFATLEQVIEHYNKGGVKNPFLDNQIIELNLTKSEVADLVAMLRSLEGEGWQHVKAPTEFPQ
;
A
#
# COMPACT_ATOMS: atom_id res chain seq x y z
N TYR A 1 -7.26 -17.10 -6.89
CA TYR A 1 -8.45 -17.96 -7.06
C TYR A 1 -9.62 -17.32 -7.81
N ASN A 2 -10.24 -16.22 -7.35
CA ASN A 2 -11.51 -15.73 -7.95
C ASN A 2 -11.42 -15.48 -9.47
N VAL A 3 -10.25 -15.03 -9.93
CA VAL A 3 -9.93 -14.84 -11.36
C VAL A 3 -9.34 -16.11 -11.98
N THR A 4 -8.23 -16.62 -11.46
CA THR A 4 -7.41 -17.68 -12.07
C THR A 4 -7.88 -19.10 -11.84
N LYS A 5 -8.73 -19.33 -10.84
CA LYS A 5 -9.12 -20.65 -10.30
C LYS A 5 -7.99 -21.50 -9.72
N ASP A 6 -6.78 -20.98 -9.60
CA ASP A 6 -5.70 -21.63 -8.85
C ASP A 6 -5.88 -21.37 -7.34
N VAL A 7 -5.89 -22.46 -6.56
CA VAL A 7 -5.99 -22.45 -5.10
C VAL A 7 -4.75 -21.82 -4.46
N LYS A 8 -3.58 -21.91 -5.10
CA LYS A 8 -2.34 -21.28 -4.63
C LYS A 8 -2.43 -19.75 -4.58
N GLU A 9 -3.33 -19.16 -5.37
CA GLU A 9 -3.58 -17.72 -5.39
C GLU A 9 -4.80 -17.32 -4.54
N LEU A 10 -5.20 -18.13 -3.57
CA LEU A 10 -6.24 -17.74 -2.62
C LEU A 10 -5.71 -16.61 -1.72
N GLY A 11 -6.41 -15.47 -1.70
CA GLY A 11 -5.99 -14.30 -0.93
C GLY A 11 -4.86 -13.47 -1.55
N ALA A 12 -4.37 -13.85 -2.74
CA ALA A 12 -3.40 -13.06 -3.47
C ALA A 12 -4.05 -11.80 -4.06
N PHE A 13 -3.36 -10.66 -3.94
CA PHE A 13 -3.76 -9.38 -4.51
C PHE A 13 -2.65 -8.83 -5.41
N LYS A 14 -3.05 -8.05 -6.41
CA LYS A 14 -2.08 -7.29 -7.21
C LYS A 14 -1.37 -6.27 -6.31
N THR A 15 -0.05 -6.24 -6.36
CA THR A 15 0.76 -5.20 -5.71
C THR A 15 0.42 -3.83 -6.29
N PRO A 16 -0.06 -2.86 -5.48
CA PRO A 16 -0.40 -1.52 -5.96
C PRO A 16 0.85 -0.69 -6.24
N THR A 17 0.70 0.40 -7.01
CA THR A 17 1.75 1.41 -7.14
C THR A 17 1.86 2.25 -5.87
N LEU A 18 3.05 2.74 -5.55
CA LEU A 18 3.28 3.59 -4.37
C LEU A 18 3.34 5.09 -4.69
N ARG A 19 3.12 5.50 -5.94
CA ARG A 19 3.04 6.91 -6.32
C ARG A 19 1.84 7.55 -5.65
N GLU A 20 2.02 8.74 -5.05
CA GLU A 20 0.99 9.46 -4.28
C GLU A 20 0.44 8.70 -3.05
N ILE A 21 1.10 7.63 -2.57
CA ILE A 21 0.53 6.72 -1.56
C ILE A 21 0.14 7.42 -0.24
N SER A 22 0.87 8.47 0.16
CA SER A 22 0.55 9.29 1.33
C SER A 22 -0.81 9.98 1.28
N ARG A 23 -1.43 10.07 0.09
CA ARG A 23 -2.70 10.77 -0.16
C ARG A 23 -3.89 9.84 -0.41
N THR A 24 -3.69 8.53 -0.35
CA THR A 24 -4.71 7.53 -0.74
C THR A 24 -5.16 6.66 0.42
N ALA A 25 -5.04 7.13 1.66
CA ALA A 25 -5.62 6.45 2.80
C ALA A 25 -7.16 6.29 2.63
N PRO A 26 -7.76 5.23 3.16
CA PRO A 26 -7.14 4.13 3.92
C PRO A 26 -6.41 3.11 3.05
N TYR A 27 -5.57 2.28 3.67
CA TYR A 27 -4.63 1.37 3.02
C TYR A 27 -5.08 -0.10 3.07
N MET A 28 -4.36 -0.92 2.29
CA MET A 28 -4.67 -2.33 1.99
C MET A 28 -5.89 -2.47 1.07
N HIS A 29 -6.22 -3.70 0.70
CA HIS A 29 -7.30 -3.98 -0.27
C HIS A 29 -8.71 -3.76 0.31
N ASP A 30 -8.81 -3.72 1.64
CA ASP A 30 -10.04 -3.59 2.41
C ASP A 30 -10.12 -2.24 3.17
N GLY A 31 -9.10 -1.40 3.08
CA GLY A 31 -9.03 -0.15 3.83
C GLY A 31 -8.79 -0.34 5.33
N GLY A 32 -8.24 -1.48 5.77
CA GLY A 32 -8.10 -1.81 7.19
C GLY A 32 -7.10 -0.95 7.97
N PHE A 33 -6.20 -0.22 7.31
CA PHE A 33 -5.21 0.66 7.97
C PHE A 33 -5.42 2.12 7.62
N ALA A 34 -5.41 2.98 8.64
CA ALA A 34 -5.60 4.42 8.47
C ALA A 34 -4.29 5.16 8.15
N THR A 35 -3.14 4.57 8.45
CA THR A 35 -1.82 5.22 8.37
C THR A 35 -0.77 4.34 7.69
N LEU A 36 0.24 4.94 7.06
CA LEU A 36 1.36 4.21 6.47
C LEU A 36 2.17 3.48 7.53
N GLU A 37 2.28 4.06 8.72
CA GLU A 37 2.92 3.48 9.90
C GLU A 37 2.29 2.13 10.26
N GLN A 38 0.96 2.02 10.23
CA GLN A 38 0.27 0.75 10.48
C GLN A 38 0.55 -0.29 9.40
N VAL A 39 0.65 0.12 8.13
CA VAL A 39 1.02 -0.77 7.01
C VAL A 39 2.45 -1.29 7.21
N ILE A 40 3.40 -0.40 7.49
CA ILE A 40 4.80 -0.79 7.71
C ILE A 40 4.92 -1.70 8.92
N GLU A 41 4.25 -1.39 10.02
CA GLU A 41 4.27 -2.19 11.24
C GLU A 41 3.65 -3.58 11.04
N HIS A 42 2.63 -3.71 10.18
CA HIS A 42 2.08 -5.00 9.78
C HIS A 42 3.13 -5.88 9.10
N TYR A 43 3.88 -5.34 8.14
CA TYR A 43 4.96 -6.07 7.48
C TYR A 43 6.17 -6.27 8.38
N ASN A 44 6.46 -5.34 9.28
CA ASN A 44 7.55 -5.46 10.25
C ASN A 44 7.42 -6.70 11.14
N LYS A 45 6.17 -7.09 11.44
CA LYS A 45 5.79 -8.29 12.20
C LYS A 45 5.64 -9.57 11.35
N GLY A 46 5.98 -9.51 10.06
CA GLY A 46 5.81 -10.65 9.15
C GLY A 46 4.35 -10.93 8.76
N GLY A 47 3.48 -9.92 8.81
CA GLY A 47 2.09 -10.03 8.40
C GLY A 47 1.23 -10.97 9.26
N VAL A 48 0.12 -11.45 8.68
CA VAL A 48 -0.79 -12.40 9.34
C VAL A 48 -0.56 -13.80 8.79
N LYS A 49 -0.08 -14.70 9.66
CA LYS A 49 0.19 -16.10 9.32
C LYS A 49 -1.08 -16.78 8.81
N ASN A 50 -0.97 -17.39 7.63
CA ASN A 50 -2.02 -18.19 7.01
C ASN A 50 -1.39 -19.19 6.01
N PRO A 51 -2.11 -20.25 5.58
CA PRO A 51 -1.56 -21.28 4.69
C PRO A 51 -1.07 -20.80 3.32
N PHE A 52 -1.48 -19.62 2.89
CA PHE A 52 -1.15 -19.02 1.59
C PHE A 52 -0.29 -17.76 1.73
N LEU A 53 0.25 -17.48 2.91
CA LEU A 53 1.18 -16.38 3.11
C LEU A 53 2.45 -16.61 2.27
N ASP A 54 2.84 -15.59 1.52
CA ASP A 54 4.06 -15.63 0.72
C ASP A 54 5.30 -15.82 1.63
N ASN A 55 6.23 -16.67 1.22
CA ASN A 55 7.41 -17.03 2.01
C ASN A 55 8.41 -15.88 2.16
N GLN A 56 8.29 -14.82 1.36
CA GLN A 56 9.09 -13.61 1.47
C GLN A 56 8.56 -12.65 2.55
N ILE A 57 7.34 -12.86 3.05
CA ILE A 57 6.79 -12.08 4.16
C ILE A 57 7.34 -12.65 5.47
N ILE A 58 8.41 -12.01 5.95
CA ILE A 58 9.12 -12.36 7.18
C ILE A 58 9.16 -11.16 8.12
N GLU A 59 9.44 -11.40 9.40
CA GLU A 59 9.71 -10.32 10.36
C GLU A 59 10.94 -9.53 9.91
N LEU A 60 10.81 -8.20 9.86
CA LEU A 60 11.86 -7.30 9.38
C LEU A 60 12.69 -6.74 10.54
N ASN A 61 12.14 -6.74 11.76
CA ASN A 61 12.78 -6.22 12.98
C ASN A 61 13.27 -4.76 12.84
N LEU A 62 12.55 -3.96 12.06
CA LEU A 62 12.81 -2.53 11.90
C LEU A 62 12.66 -1.81 13.24
N THR A 63 13.62 -0.94 13.51
CA THR A 63 13.56 0.02 14.59
C THR A 63 12.52 1.10 14.30
N LYS A 64 12.08 1.82 15.34
CA LYS A 64 11.18 2.96 15.18
C LYS A 64 11.73 4.05 14.25
N SER A 65 13.05 4.23 14.23
CA SER A 65 13.70 5.19 13.33
C SER A 65 13.57 4.75 11.88
N GLU A 66 13.88 3.48 11.59
CA GLU A 66 13.78 2.95 10.22
C GLU A 66 12.33 2.95 9.71
N VAL A 67 11.35 2.71 10.58
CA VAL A 67 9.93 2.88 10.22
C VAL A 67 9.63 4.33 9.83
N ALA A 68 10.11 5.30 10.61
CA ALA A 68 9.92 6.72 10.29
C ALA A 68 10.62 7.12 8.99
N ASP A 69 11.82 6.60 8.74
CA ASP A 69 12.58 6.84 7.51
C ASP A 69 11.86 6.25 6.28
N LEU A 70 11.29 5.06 6.40
CA LEU A 70 10.46 4.46 5.33
C LEU A 70 9.20 5.27 5.06
N VAL A 71 8.52 5.78 6.09
CA VAL A 71 7.38 6.68 5.90
C VAL A 71 7.81 7.95 5.16
N ALA A 72 8.95 8.53 5.53
CA ALA A 72 9.50 9.71 4.86
C ALA A 72 9.82 9.43 3.38
N MET A 73 10.44 8.29 3.08
CA MET A 73 10.69 7.84 1.71
C MET A 73 9.38 7.63 0.92
N LEU A 74 8.34 7.05 1.52
CA LEU A 74 7.04 6.88 0.84
C LEU A 74 6.37 8.21 0.52
N ARG A 75 6.49 9.21 1.41
CA ARG A 75 6.01 10.57 1.16
C ARG A 75 6.76 11.26 0.02
N SER A 76 8.02 10.91 -0.21
CA SER A 76 8.78 11.46 -1.36
C SER A 76 8.36 10.88 -2.71
N LEU A 77 7.39 9.95 -2.76
CA LEU A 77 6.82 9.40 -4.00
C LEU A 77 5.61 10.21 -4.50
N GLU A 78 5.30 11.32 -3.85
CA GLU A 78 4.35 12.33 -4.35
C GLU A 78 4.97 13.06 -5.55
N GLY A 79 4.19 13.19 -6.62
CA GLY A 79 4.56 13.98 -7.79
C GLY A 79 3.87 15.34 -7.80
N GLU A 80 4.36 16.23 -8.66
CA GLU A 80 3.82 17.58 -8.83
C GLU A 80 3.00 17.72 -10.13
N GLY A 81 2.33 18.86 -10.30
CA GLY A 81 1.63 19.28 -11.52
C GLY A 81 0.12 19.00 -11.52
N TRP A 82 -0.31 17.82 -11.05
CA TRP A 82 -1.74 17.48 -11.03
C TRP A 82 -2.53 18.31 -10.03
N GLN A 83 -1.88 18.83 -8.99
CA GLN A 83 -2.48 19.72 -7.99
C GLN A 83 -2.94 21.06 -8.59
N HIS A 84 -2.42 21.42 -9.77
CA HIS A 84 -2.80 22.63 -10.49
C HIS A 84 -3.89 22.38 -11.55
N VAL A 85 -4.32 21.12 -11.75
CA VAL A 85 -5.41 20.79 -12.67
C VAL A 85 -6.71 21.33 -12.10
N LYS A 86 -7.33 22.26 -12.82
CA LYS A 86 -8.66 22.78 -12.49
C LYS A 86 -9.70 21.98 -13.25
N ALA A 87 -10.79 21.62 -12.57
CA ALA A 87 -11.93 21.02 -13.24
C ALA A 87 -12.46 21.97 -14.33
N PRO A 88 -12.82 21.46 -15.51
CA PRO A 88 -13.47 22.27 -16.53
C PRO A 88 -14.79 22.81 -15.98
N THR A 89 -15.12 24.06 -16.32
CA THR A 89 -16.37 24.71 -15.88
C THR A 89 -17.57 24.30 -16.74
N GLU A 90 -17.33 23.73 -17.92
CA GLU A 90 -18.34 23.28 -18.86
C GLU A 90 -17.85 22.03 -19.62
N PHE A 91 -18.79 21.24 -20.13
CA PHE A 91 -18.47 20.13 -21.02
C PHE A 91 -18.15 20.65 -22.43
N PRO A 92 -17.22 20.03 -23.17
CA PRO A 92 -17.02 20.31 -24.58
C PRO A 92 -18.33 20.07 -25.35
N GLN A 93 -18.70 20.99 -26.24
CA GLN A 93 -19.80 20.79 -27.20
C GLN A 93 -19.39 19.86 -28.34
#